data_AF-A0A0D9XAA0-F1
#
_entry.id   AF-A0A0D9XAA0-F1
#
_cell.length_a   1.000
_cell.length_b   1.000
_cell.length_c   1.000
_cell.angle_alpha   90.00
_cell.angle_beta   90.00
_cell.angle_gamma   90.00
#
_symmetry.space_group_name_H-M   'P 1'
#
loop_
_entity.id
_entity.type
_entity.pdbx_description
1 polymer ?
#
loop_
_entity_poly.entity_id
_entity_poly.type
_entity_poly.pdbx_seq_one_letter_code
_entity_poly.pdbx_strand_id
1 'polypeptide(L)' 'MGNCMDMTPQWITTSTMVPAEVFFLGQLRHKNLVKLIGYCYEDEHRMLVYEFMSGESLEKNLFKKIE' A
#
# COMPACT_ATOMS: atom_id res chain seq x y z
N MET A 1 -18.33 -1.25 8.87
CA MET A 1 -17.53 -1.38 7.63
C MET A 1 -16.74 -0.11 7.54
N GLY A 2 -15.48 -0.15 7.96
CA GLY A 2 -14.62 1.03 8.04
C GLY A 2 -14.43 1.67 6.67
N ASN A 3 -14.06 2.95 6.67
CA ASN A 3 -13.90 3.78 5.47
C ASN A 3 -12.66 3.38 4.66
N CYS A 4 -12.67 2.18 4.08
CA CYS A 4 -11.65 1.72 3.16
C CYS A 4 -11.91 2.30 1.77
N MET A 5 -10.91 3.00 1.24
CA MET A 5 -10.94 3.51 -0.12
C MET A 5 -10.02 2.66 -1.01
N ASP A 6 -10.43 2.41 -2.25
CA ASP A 6 -9.59 1.76 -3.28
C ASP A 6 -8.41 2.66 -3.67
N MET A 7 -7.61 2.41 -4.72
CA MET A 7 -6.58 3.35 -5.26
C MET A 7 -6.90 3.92 -6.63
N THR A 8 -8.18 4.11 -6.94
CA THR A 8 -8.60 4.77 -8.17
C THR A 8 -8.17 6.25 -8.17
N PRO A 9 -7.68 6.79 -9.30
CA PRO A 9 -7.15 8.16 -9.36
C PRO A 9 -8.15 9.26 -8.94
N GLN A 10 -9.45 8.96 -9.02
CA GLN A 10 -10.52 9.92 -8.78
C GLN A 10 -10.60 10.40 -7.32
N TRP A 11 -10.13 9.62 -6.34
CA TRP A 11 -10.15 10.02 -4.93
C TRP A 11 -8.77 10.50 -4.43
N ILE A 12 -7.67 9.99 -5.00
CA ILE A 12 -6.30 10.31 -4.56
C ILE A 12 -5.94 11.76 -4.88
N THR A 13 -6.41 12.25 -6.03
CA THR A 13 -5.99 13.54 -6.60
C THR A 13 -6.92 14.70 -6.27
N THR A 14 -8.11 14.42 -5.73
CA THR A 14 -9.18 15.41 -5.54
C THR A 14 -9.36 15.81 -4.08
N SER A 15 -8.78 15.09 -3.11
CA SER A 15 -9.00 15.32 -1.69
C SER A 15 -7.74 15.81 -0.98
N THR A 16 -7.80 17.01 -0.40
CA THR A 16 -6.72 17.61 0.40
C THR A 16 -6.47 16.89 1.74
N MET A 17 -7.30 15.89 2.08
CA MET A 17 -7.26 15.14 3.34
C MET A 17 -6.56 13.77 3.18
N VAL A 18 -5.99 13.46 2.02
CA VAL A 18 -5.21 12.23 1.85
C VAL A 18 -3.84 12.38 2.54
N PRO A 19 -3.42 11.42 3.40
CA PRO A 19 -2.08 11.44 3.96
C PRO A 19 -1.02 11.49 2.87
N ALA A 20 0.02 12.32 3.04
CA ALA A 20 1.07 12.49 2.04
C ALA A 20 1.69 11.15 1.60
N GLU A 21 1.88 10.22 2.54
CA GLU A 21 2.35 8.86 2.27
C GLU A 21 1.46 8.12 1.26
N VAL A 22 0.14 8.12 1.47
CA VAL A 22 -0.83 7.46 0.56
C VAL A 22 -0.86 8.15 -0.81
N PHE A 23 -0.78 9.48 -0.84
CA PHE A 23 -0.71 10.24 -2.07
C PHE A 23 0.52 9.86 -2.91
N PHE A 24 1.72 9.85 -2.31
CA PHE A 24 2.93 9.48 -3.02
C PHE A 24 2.93 8.01 -3.44
N LEU A 25 2.57 7.09 -2.53
CA LEU A 25 2.53 5.66 -2.83
C LEU A 25 1.52 5.32 -3.93
N GLY A 26 0.39 6.05 -4.01
CA GLY A 26 -0.61 5.84 -5.05
C GLY A 26 -0.18 6.22 -6.46
N GLN A 27 0.75 7.17 -6.57
CA GLN A 27 1.28 7.62 -7.85
C GLN A 27 2.44 6.75 -8.35
N LEU A 28 3.08 5.97 -7.46
CA LEU A 28 4.19 5.09 -7.83
C LEU A 28 3.68 3.81 -8.51
N ARG A 29 3.97 3.69 -9.81
CA ARG A 29 3.66 2.49 -10.60
C ARG A 29 4.93 2.01 -11.30
N HIS A 30 5.51 0.92 -10.80
CA HIS A 30 6.72 0.34 -11.37
C HIS A 30 6.72 -1.19 -11.22
N LYS A 31 7.27 -1.90 -12.20
CA LYS A 31 7.28 -3.39 -12.24
C LYS A 31 7.97 -4.07 -11.04
N ASN A 32 8.86 -3.36 -10.36
CA ASN A 32 9.63 -3.87 -9.21
C ASN A 32 9.13 -3.31 -7.86
N LEU A 33 8.00 -2.60 -7.84
CA LEU A 33 7.41 -2.04 -6.64
C LEU A 33 6.02 -2.65 -6.44
N VAL A 34 5.76 -3.15 -5.24
CA VAL A 34 4.45 -3.69 -4.87
C VAL A 34 3.39 -2.59 -4.97
N LYS A 35 2.32 -2.89 -5.69
CA LYS A 35 1.23 -1.95 -5.94
C LYS A 35 0.38 -1.76 -4.68
N LEU A 36 0.23 -0.50 -4.26
CA LEU A 36 -0.81 -0.12 -3.29
C LEU A 36 -2.18 -0.20 -3.98
N ILE A 37 -3.11 -0.96 -3.41
CA ILE A 37 -4.46 -1.20 -3.95
C ILE A 37 -5.58 -0.50 -3.15
N GLY A 38 -5.32 -0.13 -1.90
CA GLY A 38 -6.25 0.62 -1.06
C GLY A 38 -5.61 1.17 0.20
N TYR A 39 -6.35 2.01 0.91
CA TYR A 39 -6.04 2.41 2.27
C TYR A 39 -7.31 2.45 3.11
N CYS A 40 -7.19 2.18 4.41
CA CYS A 40 -8.28 2.37 5.36
C CYS A 40 -7.83 3.38 6.40
N TYR A 41 -8.71 4.33 6.68
CA TYR A 41 -8.53 5.34 7.71
C TYR A 41 -9.81 5.41 8.54
N GLU A 42 -9.74 4.92 9.77
CA GLU A 42 -10.84 4.95 10.73
C GLU A 42 -10.27 5.27 12.12
N ASP A 43 -10.56 6.48 12.61
CA ASP A 43 -10.02 7.02 13.86
C ASP A 43 -8.48 6.88 13.96
N GLU A 44 -7.99 6.10 14.93
CA GLU A 44 -6.57 5.80 15.15
C GLU A 44 -6.06 4.62 14.29
N HIS A 45 -6.96 3.88 13.64
CA HIS A 45 -6.62 2.72 12.84
C HIS A 45 -6.31 3.13 11.40
N ARG A 46 -5.03 2.97 11.05
CA ARG A 46 -4.50 3.24 9.70
C ARG A 46 -3.95 1.95 9.12
N MET A 47 -4.46 1.57 7.94
CA MET A 47 -4.03 0.36 7.23
C MET A 47 -3.77 0.67 5.76
N LEU A 48 -2.70 0.07 5.23
CA LEU A 48 -2.36 0.09 3.81
C LEU A 48 -2.64 -1.28 3.22
N VAL A 49 -3.30 -1.31 2.08
CA VAL A 49 -3.67 -2.55 1.40
C VAL A 49 -2.85 -2.64 0.12
N TYR A 50 -1.97 -3.65 0.04
CA TYR A 50 -1.11 -3.90 -1.11
C TYR A 50 -1.58 -5.13 -1.91
N GLU A 51 -1.12 -5.25 -3.16
CA GLU A 51 -1.22 -6.52 -3.86
C GLU A 51 -0.44 -7.61 -3.13
N PHE A 52 -0.96 -8.84 -3.18
CA PHE A 52 -0.32 -9.95 -2.49
C PHE A 52 0.94 -10.42 -3.22
N MET A 53 2.05 -10.48 -2.49
CA MET A 53 3.32 -11.06 -2.96
C MET A 53 3.51 -12.46 -2.37
N SER A 54 3.28 -13.48 -3.18
CA SER A 54 3.41 -14.89 -2.77
C SER A 54 4.86 -15.33 -2.48
N GLY A 55 5.85 -14.56 -2.91
CA GLY A 55 7.26 -14.91 -2.83
C GLY A 55 7.91 -14.75 -1.46
N GLU A 56 7.18 -14.35 -0.41
CA GLU A 56 7.73 -13.94 0.89
C GLU A 56 8.72 -12.76 0.81
N SER A 57 9.29 -12.35 1.95
CA SER A 57 10.27 -11.26 1.99
C SER A 57 11.57 -11.66 1.28
N LEU A 58 12.24 -10.67 0.71
CA LEU A 58 13.56 -10.87 0.11
C LEU A 58 14.56 -11.42 1.13
N GLU A 59 14.50 -10.95 2.38
CA GLU A 59 15.31 -11.43 3.49
C GLU A 59 15.17 -12.95 3.67
N LYS A 60 13.92 -13.45 3.75
CA LYS A 60 13.68 -14.90 3.85
C LYS A 60 14.27 -15.66 2.67
N ASN A 61 14.20 -15.11 1.47
CA ASN A 61 14.74 -15.79 0.28
C ASN A 61 16.27 -15.76 0.20
N LEU A 62 16.90 -14.69 0.69
CA LEU A 62 18.36 -14.56 0.69
C LEU A 62 19.02 -15.30 1.86
N PHE A 63 18.38 -15.33 3.03
CA PHE A 63 18.98 -15.82 4.27
C PHE A 63 18.38 -17.15 4.76
N LYS A 64 17.61 -17.86 3.92
CA LYS A 64 17.02 -19.20 4.14
C LYS A 64 17.97 -20.30 4.65
N LYS A 65 19.28 -20.05 4.67
CA LYS A 65 20.35 -21.00 5.01
C LYS A 65 21.30 -20.50 6.11
N ILE A 66 21.03 -19.33 6.70
CA ILE A 66 21.84 -18.77 7.80
C ILE A 66 21.06 -18.90 9.11
N GLU A 67 20.58 -20.11 9.42
CA GLU A 67 20.18 -20.55 10.77
C GLU A 67 20.51 -22.03 10.91
#